data_AF-A0A022MIX1-F1
#
_entry.id   AF-A0A022MIX1-F1
#
_cell.length_a   1.000
_cell.length_b   1.000
_cell.length_c   1.000
_cell.angle_alpha   90.00
_cell.angle_beta   90.00
_cell.angle_gamma   90.00
#
_symmetry.space_group_name_H-M   'P 1'
#
loop_
_entity.id
_entity.type
_entity.pdbx_description
1 polymer ?
#
loop_
_entity_poly.entity_id
_entity_poly.type
_entity_poly.pdbx_seq_one_letter_code
_entity_poly.pdbx_strand_id
1 'polypeptide(L)' 'MVPDSLTRAAYKLYGDSVAVSDLKQFADRGHTLTVDNGWRAVADHVLDWLAEQGIHGSGPDR' A
#
# COMPACT_ATOMS: atom_id res chain seq x y z
N MET A 1 14.33 13.44 -4.80
CA MET A 1 13.67 12.75 -3.68
C MET A 1 12.36 13.48 -3.40
N VAL A 2 11.23 12.79 -3.51
CA VAL A 2 9.85 13.24 -3.30
C VAL A 2 9.52 13.18 -1.79
N PRO A 3 9.00 14.26 -1.18
CA PRO A 3 8.57 14.24 0.20
C PRO A 3 7.28 13.44 0.42
N ASP A 4 7.20 12.75 1.57
CA ASP A 4 6.02 12.02 2.00
C ASP A 4 4.77 12.92 2.23
N SER A 5 4.97 14.21 2.47
CA SER A 5 3.87 15.18 2.58
C SER A 5 3.02 15.27 1.31
N LEU A 6 3.60 15.03 0.13
CA LEU A 6 2.87 15.02 -1.13
C LEU A 6 1.91 13.82 -1.22
N THR A 7 2.35 12.63 -0.80
CA THR A 7 1.49 11.45 -0.74
C THR A 7 0.36 11.62 0.28
N ARG A 8 0.64 12.21 1.45
CA ARG A 8 -0.41 12.53 2.44
C ARG A 8 -1.41 13.56 1.92
N ALA A 9 -0.96 14.55 1.17
CA ALA A 9 -1.85 15.52 0.54
C ALA A 9 -2.75 14.85 -0.49
N ALA A 10 -2.21 13.97 -1.34
CA ALA A 10 -2.99 13.19 -2.30
C ALA A 10 -4.03 12.29 -1.61
N TYR A 11 -3.64 11.58 -0.54
CA TYR A 11 -4.57 10.76 0.24
C TYR A 11 -5.74 11.59 0.80
N LYS A 12 -5.47 12.80 1.31
CA LYS A 12 -6.52 13.70 1.81
C LYS A 12 -7.54 14.10 0.73
N LEU A 13 -7.16 14.15 -0.55
CA LEU A 13 -8.11 14.43 -1.64
C LEU A 13 -9.19 13.35 -1.78
N TYR A 14 -8.93 12.14 -1.27
CA TYR A 14 -9.90 11.04 -1.23
C TYR A 14 -10.75 11.00 0.05
N GLY A 15 -10.56 11.95 0.98
CA GLY A 15 -11.21 11.91 2.31
C GLY A 15 -12.74 11.95 2.30
N ASP A 16 -13.35 12.52 1.25
CA ASP A 16 -14.81 12.57 1.07
C ASP A 16 -15.35 11.41 0.22
N SER A 17 -14.49 10.48 -0.22
CA SER A 17 -14.87 9.32 -1.02
C SER A 17 -15.45 8.21 -0.15
N VAL A 18 -16.40 7.45 -0.69
CA VAL A 18 -16.89 6.20 -0.09
C VAL A 18 -16.00 5.00 -0.39
N ALA A 19 -14.98 5.16 -1.24
CA ALA A 19 -14.04 4.10 -1.57
C ALA A 19 -13.09 3.83 -0.38
N VAL A 20 -12.92 2.55 -0.02
CA VAL A 20 -11.95 2.15 1.00
C VAL A 20 -10.55 2.51 0.49
N SER A 21 -9.85 3.34 1.25
CA SER A 21 -8.51 3.84 0.92
C SER A 21 -7.68 3.87 2.19
N ASP A 22 -6.48 3.31 2.15
CA ASP A 22 -5.53 3.36 3.26
C ASP A 22 -4.18 3.93 2.81
N LEU A 23 -3.47 4.58 3.74
CA LEU A 23 -2.13 5.10 3.52
C LEU A 23 -1.13 4.45 4.48
N LYS A 24 -0.23 3.62 3.94
CA LYS A 24 0.88 3.01 4.67
C LYS A 24 2.19 3.72 4.38
N GLN A 25 2.86 4.16 5.45
CA GLN A 25 4.25 4.59 5.39
C GLN A 25 5.17 3.42 5.76
N PHE A 26 6.24 3.25 4.97
CA PHE A 26 7.37 2.37 5.30
C PHE A 26 8.54 3.25 5.71
N ALA A 27 8.70 3.47 7.02
CA ALA A 27 9.77 4.31 7.55
C ALA A 27 11.16 3.81 7.10
N ASP A 28 12.09 4.74 6.93
CA ASP A 28 13.49 4.47 6.56
C ASP A 28 13.67 3.77 5.20
N ARG A 29 12.65 3.82 4.31
CA ARG A 29 12.72 3.29 2.95
C ARG A 29 12.81 4.38 1.90
N GLY A 30 13.59 4.11 0.85
CA GLY A 30 13.81 5.01 -0.28
C GLY A 30 12.74 4.91 -1.38
N HIS A 31 12.91 5.67 -2.45
CA HIS A 31 11.95 5.73 -3.57
C HIS A 31 11.82 4.43 -4.36
N THR A 32 12.84 3.60 -4.31
CA THR A 32 12.92 2.34 -5.04
C THR A 32 12.34 1.17 -4.25
N LEU A 33 11.70 1.41 -3.10
CA LEU A 33 11.28 0.35 -2.17
C LEU A 33 10.38 -0.71 -2.83
N THR A 34 9.70 -0.39 -3.92
CA THR A 34 8.85 -1.31 -4.70
C THR A 34 9.62 -2.22 -5.65
N VAL A 35 10.90 -1.94 -5.90
CA VAL A 35 11.76 -2.69 -6.84
C VAL A 35 13.10 -3.12 -6.23
N ASP A 36 13.50 -2.55 -5.10
CA ASP A 36 14.66 -2.97 -4.33
C ASP A 36 14.31 -4.06 -3.31
N ASN A 37 15.27 -4.46 -2.46
CA ASN A 37 15.10 -5.51 -1.46
C ASN A 37 13.94 -5.27 -0.45
N GLY A 38 13.33 -4.08 -0.43
CA GLY A 38 12.12 -3.77 0.33
C GLY A 38 10.81 -4.24 -0.28
N TRP A 39 10.79 -4.68 -1.54
CA TRP A 39 9.54 -4.95 -2.26
C TRP A 39 8.63 -5.97 -1.56
N ARG A 40 9.23 -6.96 -0.87
CA ARG A 40 8.46 -7.99 -0.15
C ARG A 40 7.59 -7.41 0.96
N ALA A 41 8.11 -6.46 1.74
CA ALA A 41 7.33 -5.84 2.82
C ALA A 41 6.12 -5.05 2.29
N VAL A 42 6.22 -4.49 1.07
CA VAL A 42 5.07 -3.89 0.39
C VAL A 42 4.09 -4.96 -0.07
N ALA A 43 4.59 -6.03 -0.71
CA ALA A 43 3.76 -7.10 -1.22
C ALA A 43 2.96 -7.77 -0.09
N ASP A 44 3.61 -8.10 1.02
CA ASP A 44 2.98 -8.69 2.20
C ASP A 44 1.89 -7.76 2.75
N HIS A 45 2.21 -6.47 2.93
CA HIS A 45 1.21 -5.49 3.40
C HIS A 45 0.01 -5.34 2.47
N VAL A 46 0.23 -5.34 1.15
CA VAL A 46 -0.86 -5.25 0.16
C VAL A 46 -1.71 -6.51 0.17
N LEU A 47 -1.11 -7.70 0.30
CA LEU A 47 -1.84 -8.97 0.35
C LEU A 47 -2.69 -9.06 1.63
N ASP A 48 -2.14 -8.66 2.78
CA ASP A 48 -2.88 -8.59 4.04
C ASP A 48 -4.06 -7.62 3.93
N TRP A 49 -3.83 -6.41 3.39
CA TRP A 49 -4.88 -5.42 3.19
C TRP A 49 -5.99 -5.93 2.26
N LEU A 50 -5.63 -6.59 1.15
CA LEU A 50 -6.61 -7.19 0.25
C LEU A 50 -7.44 -8.27 0.95
N ALA A 51 -6.80 -9.12 1.76
CA ALA A 51 -7.50 -10.14 2.54
C ALA A 51 -8.45 -9.53 3.56
N GLU A 52 -8.09 -8.42 4.23
CA GLU A 52 -8.97 -7.66 5.11
C GLU A 52 -10.20 -7.09 4.38
N GLN A 53 -10.07 -6.76 3.08
CA GLN A 53 -11.17 -6.36 2.22
C GLN A 53 -11.96 -7.55 1.64
N GLY A 54 -11.64 -8.80 2.01
CA GLY A 54 -12.26 -10.01 1.47
C GLY A 54 -11.84 -10.36 0.04
N ILE A 55 -10.75 -9.75 -0.45
CA ILE A 55 -10.18 -10.00 -1.77
C ILE A 55 -9.04 -11.01 -1.62
N HIS A 56 -9.33 -12.26 -1.95
CA HIS A 56 -8.34 -13.33 -1.94
C HIS A 56 -7.87 -13.65 -3.36
N GLY A 57 -6.60 -13.99 -3.51
CA GLY A 57 -6.09 -14.51 -4.77
C GLY A 57 -6.76 -15.84 -5.09
N SER A 58 -7.28 -15.99 -6.31
CA SER A 58 -7.68 -17.30 -6.84
C SER A 58 -6.45 -18.13 -7.18
N GLY A 59 -5.70 -18.54 -6.15
CA GLY A 59 -4.73 -19.64 -6.28
C GLY A 59 -5.50 -20.98 -6.31
N PRO A 60 -4.95 -22.03 -6.93
CA PRO A 60 -5.57 -23.35 -6.84
C PRO A 60 -5.72 -23.72 -5.36
N ASP A 61 -6.95 -24.10 -4.99
CA ASP A 61 -7.30 -24.63 -3.68
C ASP A 61 -6.29 -25.76 -3.37
N ARG A 62 -5.49 -25.59 -2.32
CA ARG A 62 -4.45 -26.55 -1.96
C ARG A 62 -4.97 -27.53 -0.91
#